data_AF-A0A450W2N6-F1
#
_entry.id   AF-A0A450W2N6-F1
#
_cell.length_a   1.000
_cell.length_b   1.000
_cell.length_c   1.000
_cell.angle_alpha   90.00
_cell.angle_beta   90.00
_cell.angle_gamma   90.00
#
_symmetry.space_group_name_H-M   'P 1'
#
loop_
_entity.id
_entity.type
_entity.pdbx_description
1 polymer ?
#
loop_
_entity_poly.entity_id
_entity_poly.type
_entity_poly.pdbx_seq_one_letter_code
_entity_poly.pdbx_strand_id
1 'polypeptide(L)'
;MKRREFMFKMGQSAAAVTLGTGLLTWSGSASATYAIVPDSCNKTAGCGGNLDCIRVCPVDAFYQTEDKSMGVHPEECIDCGACEPECPAEAIFSDVDLPASVESSSLEHNLSVSQTGKNVTK
;
A
#
# COMPACT_ATOMS: atom_id res chain seq x y z
N MET A 1 12.04 13.06 -19.16
CA MET A 1 11.27 14.29 -19.43
C MET A 1 9.90 14.22 -18.74
N LYS A 2 9.84 14.48 -17.42
CA LYS A 2 8.56 14.71 -16.72
C LYS A 2 8.73 15.57 -15.46
N ARG A 3 9.50 16.67 -15.57
CA ARG A 3 9.34 17.79 -14.66
C ARG A 3 7.92 18.33 -14.89
N ARG A 4 7.01 18.01 -13.97
CA ARG A 4 5.73 18.71 -13.84
C ARG A 4 5.76 19.34 -12.47
N GLU A 5 6.18 20.60 -12.45
CA GLU A 5 5.88 21.51 -11.36
C GLU A 5 4.36 21.61 -11.28
N PHE A 6 3.75 20.77 -10.45
CA PHE A 6 2.41 21.02 -9.96
C PHE A 6 2.55 21.49 -8.53
N MET A 7 2.35 22.80 -8.39
CA MET A 7 2.48 23.57 -7.16
C MET A 7 1.90 22.81 -5.96
N PHE A 8 2.74 22.64 -4.95
CA PHE A 8 2.52 22.82 -3.52
C PHE A 8 1.14 23.41 -3.15
N LYS A 9 0.06 22.66 -3.39
CA LYS A 9 -1.31 23.09 -3.12
C LYS A 9 -1.64 22.65 -1.71
N MET A 10 -1.36 23.56 -0.76
CA MET A 10 -1.71 23.41 0.65
C MET A 10 -3.16 22.94 0.78
N GLY A 11 -3.31 21.68 1.18
CA GLY A 11 -4.58 20.98 1.36
C GLY A 11 -4.52 19.92 2.45
N GLN A 12 -3.43 19.93 3.24
CA GLN A 12 -3.40 19.28 4.54
C GLN A 12 -4.42 20.00 5.42
N SER A 13 -5.57 19.38 5.68
CA SER A 13 -6.50 19.81 6.73
C SER A 13 -5.94 19.42 8.11
N ALA A 14 -4.70 19.81 8.38
CA ALA A 14 -4.11 19.84 9.70
C ALA A 14 -4.74 21.01 10.46
N ALA A 15 -5.88 20.76 11.11
CA ALA A 15 -6.51 21.71 12.00
C ALA A 15 -5.63 21.90 13.25
N ALA A 16 -4.67 22.82 13.16
CA ALA A 16 -3.86 23.26 14.29
C ALA A 16 -4.73 24.10 15.26
N VAL A 17 -5.52 23.41 16.09
CA VAL A 17 -6.28 24.05 17.17
C VAL A 17 -5.33 24.38 18.32
N THR A 18 -4.71 25.55 18.25
CA THR A 18 -3.89 26.09 19.34
C THR A 18 -4.78 26.55 20.48
N LEU A 19 -5.01 25.69 21.47
CA LEU A 19 -5.42 26.10 22.81
C LEU A 19 -4.50 25.44 23.84
N GLY A 20 -4.02 26.23 24.80
CA GLY A 20 -3.08 25.76 25.81
C GLY A 20 -3.65 24.65 26.68
N THR A 21 -2.76 23.81 27.21
CA THR A 21 -3.07 22.75 28.19
C THR A 21 -4.15 21.75 27.76
N GLY A 22 -3.82 20.86 26.82
CA GLY A 22 -4.69 19.77 26.39
C GLY A 22 -3.89 18.61 25.79
N LEU A 23 -4.38 17.38 25.98
CA LEU A 23 -3.66 16.14 25.64
C LEU A 23 -3.44 16.01 24.11
N LEU A 24 -2.27 15.52 23.72
CA LEU A 24 -1.97 15.18 22.33
C LEU A 24 -2.84 14.00 21.87
N THR A 25 -3.88 14.26 21.10
CA THR A 25 -4.54 13.23 20.26
C THR A 25 -4.14 13.45 18.82
N TRP A 26 -2.96 12.93 18.44
CA TRP A 26 -2.60 12.74 17.04
C TRP A 26 -3.52 11.65 16.46
N SER A 27 -4.66 12.07 15.91
CA SER A 27 -5.56 11.21 15.15
C SER A 27 -5.08 11.05 13.70
N GLY A 28 -3.80 10.72 13.53
CA GLY A 28 -3.32 10.07 12.31
C GLY A 28 -3.41 8.57 12.52
N SER A 29 -4.03 7.84 11.59
CA SER A 29 -3.86 6.38 11.53
C SER A 29 -2.39 6.11 11.23
N ALA A 30 -1.61 5.83 12.27
CA ALA A 30 -0.16 5.67 12.17
C ALA A 30 0.23 4.26 11.70
N SER A 31 -0.36 3.82 10.59
CA SER A 31 -0.01 2.57 9.90
C SER A 31 0.45 2.92 8.48
N ALA A 32 1.66 3.46 8.38
CA ALA A 32 2.34 3.61 7.09
C ALA A 32 2.50 2.22 6.48
N THR A 33 1.73 1.93 5.44
CA THR A 33 1.52 0.57 4.93
C THR A 33 1.42 0.62 3.42
N TYR A 34 2.25 -0.15 2.73
CA TYR A 34 2.05 -0.37 1.31
C TYR A 34 0.75 -1.15 1.04
N ALA A 35 0.04 -0.78 -0.02
CA ALA A 35 -1.16 -1.46 -0.50
C ALA A 35 -0.98 -1.88 -1.96
N ILE A 36 -1.41 -3.10 -2.28
CA ILE A 36 -1.56 -3.54 -3.65
C ILE A 36 -2.93 -3.09 -4.16
N VAL A 37 -2.97 -2.42 -5.32
CA VAL A 37 -4.20 -2.06 -6.02
C VAL A 37 -4.60 -3.22 -6.94
N PRO A 38 -5.66 -3.99 -6.64
CA PRO A 38 -5.99 -5.23 -7.36
C PRO A 38 -6.27 -4.99 -8.86
N ASP A 39 -6.94 -3.89 -9.18
CA ASP A 39 -7.20 -3.46 -10.55
C ASP A 39 -5.93 -3.26 -11.37
N SER A 40 -4.81 -2.84 -10.77
CA SER A 40 -3.53 -2.67 -11.48
C SER A 40 -2.72 -3.95 -11.47
N CYS A 41 -2.73 -4.69 -10.36
CA CYS A 41 -1.99 -5.94 -10.18
C CYS A 41 -2.41 -7.04 -11.17
N ASN A 42 -3.71 -7.17 -11.49
CA ASN A 42 -4.20 -8.26 -12.35
C ASN A 42 -4.23 -7.93 -13.86
N LYS A 43 -3.91 -6.69 -14.28
CA LYS A 43 -3.98 -6.27 -15.69
C LYS A 43 -2.99 -6.98 -16.62
N THR A 44 -1.90 -7.54 -16.10
CA THR A 44 -0.82 -8.16 -16.88
C THR A 44 -0.79 -9.69 -16.76
N ALA A 45 -1.96 -10.32 -16.94
CA ALA A 45 -2.13 -11.78 -16.77
C ALA A 45 -1.66 -12.25 -15.37
N GLY A 46 -2.07 -11.49 -14.34
CA GLY A 46 -1.44 -11.44 -13.01
C GLY A 46 -0.47 -10.26 -12.88
N CYS A 47 0.24 -10.17 -11.75
CA CYS A 47 1.67 -10.50 -11.77
C CYS A 47 1.98 -11.73 -12.63
N GLY A 48 2.20 -11.51 -13.94
CA GLY A 48 2.42 -12.56 -14.94
C GLY A 48 3.78 -13.26 -14.81
N GLY A 49 3.94 -14.10 -13.77
CA GLY A 49 5.14 -14.89 -13.50
C GLY A 49 6.26 -14.13 -12.77
N ASN A 50 6.35 -12.81 -12.92
CA ASN A 50 7.35 -11.97 -12.26
C ASN A 50 6.92 -11.60 -10.84
N LEU A 51 7.16 -12.53 -9.91
CA LEU A 51 6.94 -12.38 -8.47
C LEU A 51 8.15 -11.70 -7.80
N ASP A 52 8.79 -10.73 -8.45
CA ASP A 52 10.04 -10.15 -7.94
C ASP A 52 9.83 -9.27 -6.71
N CYS A 53 8.67 -8.62 -6.57
CA CYS A 53 8.23 -7.92 -5.35
C CYS A 53 8.23 -8.81 -4.09
N ILE A 54 7.97 -10.12 -4.25
CA ILE A 54 7.99 -11.12 -3.17
C ILE A 54 9.43 -11.45 -2.80
N ARG A 55 10.31 -11.63 -3.81
CA ARG A 55 11.72 -12.00 -3.62
C ARG A 55 12.56 -10.93 -2.92
N VAL A 56 12.12 -9.66 -2.96
CA VAL A 56 12.78 -8.53 -2.28
C VAL A 56 12.14 -8.17 -0.93
N CYS A 57 11.04 -8.83 -0.53
CA CYS A 57 10.38 -8.56 0.73
C CYS A 57 11.24 -9.08 1.91
N PRO A 58 11.68 -8.23 2.85
CA PRO A 58 12.53 -8.66 3.97
C PRO A 58 11.75 -9.36 5.10
N VAL A 59 10.41 -9.34 5.05
CA VAL A 59 9.50 -9.73 6.14
C VAL A 59 8.40 -10.70 5.70
N ASP A 60 8.47 -11.23 4.47
CA ASP A 60 7.53 -12.23 3.94
C ASP A 60 6.04 -11.84 3.94
N ALA A 61 5.71 -10.55 3.86
CA ALA A 61 4.34 -10.04 4.06
C ALA A 61 3.36 -10.25 2.88
N PHE A 62 3.67 -11.07 1.88
CA PHE A 62 2.84 -11.24 0.67
C PHE A 62 1.98 -12.52 0.69
N TYR A 63 0.69 -12.35 0.35
CA TYR A 63 -0.34 -13.40 0.39
C TYR A 63 -1.06 -13.50 -0.96
N GLN A 64 -1.46 -14.71 -1.35
CA GLN A 64 -2.19 -14.98 -2.59
C GLN A 64 -3.40 -15.90 -2.33
N THR A 65 -4.56 -15.58 -2.93
CA THR A 65 -5.74 -16.45 -2.93
C THR A 65 -5.78 -17.36 -4.15
N GLU A 66 -6.67 -18.35 -4.13
CA GLU A 66 -6.82 -19.31 -5.23
C GLU A 66 -7.31 -18.65 -6.54
N ASP A 67 -8.01 -17.51 -6.44
CA ASP A 67 -8.43 -16.65 -7.55
C ASP A 67 -7.29 -15.79 -8.13
N LYS A 68 -6.03 -16.03 -7.72
CA LYS A 68 -4.83 -15.25 -8.06
C LYS A 68 -4.86 -13.78 -7.60
N SER A 69 -5.80 -13.43 -6.71
CA SER A 69 -5.74 -12.14 -6.01
C SER A 69 -4.54 -12.12 -5.08
N MET A 70 -3.84 -11.00 -5.02
CA MET A 70 -2.61 -10.85 -4.24
C MET A 70 -2.71 -9.60 -3.36
N GLY A 71 -2.31 -9.76 -2.11
CA GLY A 71 -2.33 -8.70 -1.12
C GLY A 71 -1.09 -8.73 -0.23
N VAL A 72 -0.83 -7.62 0.43
CA VAL A 72 0.22 -7.47 1.44
C VAL A 72 -0.43 -7.36 2.83
N HIS A 73 0.10 -8.08 3.82
CA HIS A 73 -0.48 -8.07 5.16
C HIS A 73 -0.10 -6.75 5.87
N PRO A 74 -1.09 -5.93 6.30
CA PRO A 74 -0.79 -4.60 6.84
C PRO A 74 0.07 -4.65 8.12
N GLU A 75 -0.28 -5.53 9.07
CA GLU A 75 0.48 -5.70 10.32
C GLU A 75 1.90 -6.31 10.15
N GLU A 76 2.21 -6.94 9.02
CA GLU A 76 3.54 -7.54 8.76
C GLU A 76 4.40 -6.63 7.85
N CYS A 77 3.78 -5.68 7.16
CA CYS A 77 4.47 -4.73 6.29
C CYS A 77 5.23 -3.69 7.13
N ILE A 78 6.54 -3.59 6.94
CA ILE A 78 7.42 -2.65 7.66
C ILE A 78 7.77 -1.39 6.84
N ASP A 79 6.95 -1.04 5.85
CA ASP A 79 7.10 0.14 4.99
C ASP A 79 8.50 0.30 4.31
N CYS A 80 9.13 -0.82 3.97
CA CYS A 80 10.52 -0.82 3.49
C CYS A 80 10.74 -0.27 2.06
N GLY A 81 9.68 -0.05 1.27
CA GLY A 81 9.72 0.47 -0.10
C GLY A 81 10.41 -0.41 -1.16
N ALA A 82 11.01 -1.54 -0.80
CA ALA A 82 11.80 -2.36 -1.72
C ALA A 82 10.98 -2.99 -2.87
N CYS A 83 9.68 -3.23 -2.66
CA CYS A 83 8.80 -3.88 -3.62
C CYS A 83 8.21 -2.94 -4.69
N GLU A 84 8.23 -1.62 -4.46
CA GLU A 84 7.70 -0.60 -5.37
C GLU A 84 8.46 -0.53 -6.72
N PRO A 85 9.79 -0.32 -6.75
CA PRO A 85 10.54 -0.22 -8.02
C PRO A 85 10.64 -1.55 -8.78
N GLU A 86 10.47 -2.67 -8.09
CA GLU A 86 10.50 -4.02 -8.66
C GLU A 86 9.14 -4.44 -9.26
N CYS A 87 8.07 -3.67 -9.05
CA CYS A 87 6.74 -3.99 -9.57
C CYS A 87 6.58 -3.50 -11.03
N PRO A 88 6.62 -4.37 -12.06
CA PRO A 88 6.55 -3.94 -13.46
C PRO A 88 5.17 -3.39 -13.87
N ALA A 89 4.15 -3.59 -13.03
CA ALA A 89 2.79 -3.11 -13.23
C ALA A 89 2.50 -1.79 -12.47
N GLU A 90 3.47 -1.25 -11.73
CA GLU A 90 3.32 -0.04 -10.88
C GLU A 90 2.02 -0.12 -10.04
N ALA A 91 1.78 -1.28 -9.41
CA ALA A 91 0.53 -1.63 -8.73
C ALA A 91 0.60 -1.57 -7.19
N ILE A 92 1.77 -1.22 -6.66
CA ILE A 92 2.08 -1.13 -5.22
C ILE A 92 2.29 0.34 -4.89
N PHE A 93 1.56 0.85 -3.90
CA PHE A 93 1.60 2.25 -3.47
C PHE A 93 1.63 2.34 -1.94
N SER A 94 2.30 3.34 -1.37
CA SER A 94 2.17 3.66 0.05
C SER A 94 0.76 4.21 0.35
N ASP A 95 0.23 3.97 1.54
CA ASP A 95 -1.06 4.50 2.01
C ASP A 95 -1.18 6.02 1.87
N VAL A 96 -0.06 6.75 1.97
CA VAL A 96 -0.03 8.22 1.81
C VAL A 96 -0.13 8.71 0.36
N ASP A 97 0.22 7.85 -0.61
CA ASP A 97 0.23 8.14 -2.05
C ASP A 97 -0.92 7.46 -2.82
N LEU A 98 -1.75 6.66 -2.13
CA LEU A 98 -2.96 6.07 -2.71
C LEU A 98 -3.98 7.13 -3.12
N PRO A 99 -4.62 7.01 -4.30
CA PRO A 99 -5.80 7.81 -4.60
C PRO A 99 -6.94 7.44 -3.65
N ALA A 100 -7.52 8.42 -2.96
CA ALA A 100 -8.63 8.22 -2.02
C ALA A 100 -9.87 7.48 -2.61
N SER A 101 -10.00 7.40 -3.93
CA SER A 101 -11.04 6.62 -4.60
C SER A 101 -10.79 5.10 -4.61
N VAL A 102 -9.56 4.65 -4.36
CA VAL A 102 -9.18 3.22 -4.33
C VAL A 102 -8.49 2.81 -3.03
N GLU A 103 -8.14 3.76 -2.17
CA GLU A 103 -7.52 3.55 -0.86
C GLU A 103 -8.28 2.50 -0.03
N SER A 104 -9.53 2.78 0.35
CA SER A 104 -10.34 1.88 1.19
C SER A 104 -10.49 0.48 0.57
N SER A 105 -10.89 0.42 -0.71
CA SER A 105 -11.07 -0.86 -1.42
C SER A 105 -9.77 -1.67 -1.54
N SER A 106 -8.61 -1.01 -1.63
CA SER A 106 -7.31 -1.70 -1.70
C SER A 106 -6.91 -2.21 -0.31
N LEU A 107 -7.11 -1.42 0.74
CA LEU A 107 -6.86 -1.85 2.12
C LEU A 107 -7.77 -3.03 2.53
N GLU A 108 -9.06 -2.96 2.21
CA GLU A 108 -10.03 -4.05 2.42
C GLU A 108 -9.63 -5.31 1.64
N HIS A 109 -9.20 -5.16 0.38
CA HIS A 109 -8.69 -6.27 -0.42
C HIS A 109 -7.47 -6.92 0.24
N ASN A 110 -6.45 -6.12 0.56
CA ASN A 110 -5.20 -6.61 1.16
C ASN A 110 -5.43 -7.37 2.47
N LEU A 111 -6.29 -6.86 3.36
CA LEU A 111 -6.65 -7.53 4.60
C LEU A 111 -7.46 -8.83 4.36
N SER A 112 -8.40 -8.83 3.40
CA SER A 112 -9.17 -10.04 3.08
C SER A 112 -8.29 -11.14 2.48
N VAL A 113 -7.31 -10.77 1.65
CA VAL A 113 -6.32 -11.68 1.05
C VAL A 113 -5.32 -12.16 2.09
N SER A 114 -4.92 -11.34 3.07
CA SER A 114 -4.00 -11.79 4.12
C SER A 114 -4.64 -12.76 5.12
N GLN A 115 -5.96 -12.66 5.34
CA GLN A 115 -6.71 -13.58 6.20
C GLN A 115 -7.09 -14.92 5.53
N THR A 116 -7.27 -14.93 4.20
CA THR A 116 -7.78 -16.10 3.45
C THR A 116 -6.77 -16.74 2.49
N GLY A 117 -5.76 -15.97 2.07
CA GLY A 117 -4.71 -16.39 1.16
C GLY A 117 -3.61 -17.20 1.84
N LYS A 118 -2.81 -17.85 1.02
CA LYS A 118 -1.57 -18.52 1.44
C LYS A 118 -0.43 -17.52 1.31
N ASN A 119 0.47 -17.48 2.29
CA ASN A 119 1.72 -16.72 2.17
C ASN A 119 2.54 -17.32 1.01
N VAL A 120 3.04 -16.47 0.11
CA VAL A 120 3.79 -16.88 -1.10
C VAL A 120 5.26 -16.48 -1.07
N THR A 121 5.74 -15.93 0.04
CA THR A 121 7.13 -15.50 0.20
C THR A 121 8.06 -16.61 0.71
N LYS A 122 7.54 -17.83 0.90
CA LYS A 122 8.25 -19.02 1.36
C LYS A 122 8.03 -20.23 0.45
#